data_AF-A0A8T1W1V1-F1
#
_entry.id   AF-A0A8T1W1V1-F1
#
_cell.length_a   1.000
_cell.length_b   1.000
_cell.length_c   1.000
_cell.angle_alpha   90.00
_cell.angle_beta   90.00
_cell.angle_gamma   90.00
#
_symmetry.space_group_name_H-M   'P 1'
#
loop_
_entity.id
_entity.type
_entity.pdbx_description
1 polymer ?
#
loop_
_entity_poly.entity_id
_entity_poly.type
_entity_poly.pdbx_seq_one_letter_code
_entity_poly.pdbx_strand_id
1 'polypeptide(L)'
;MDDLSYLAPPILINWNFQALQDFVSRANATYPRSAELPTPPRWLKVRPPYMTAASLSGDVVGFLGGDSYLAESRFGSVLLVPPTMEQYSRMIGRFGIMEIDPFMQIVMDKAPVHERIAAIGLLQESAHGYQTRRILRDNPAPYRQIFE
;
A
#
# COMPACT_ATOMS: atom_id res chain seq x y z
N MET A 1 33.46 -13.32 2.36
CA MET A 1 32.36 -14.17 1.85
C MET A 1 31.13 -13.63 2.53
N ASP A 2 30.53 -12.60 1.93
CA ASP A 2 29.48 -11.82 2.56
C ASP A 2 28.21 -12.64 2.59
N ASP A 3 27.76 -12.93 3.80
CA ASP A 3 26.58 -13.71 4.09
C ASP A 3 25.33 -12.84 3.81
N LEU A 4 24.94 -12.76 2.53
CA LEU A 4 23.74 -12.05 2.07
C LEU A 4 22.42 -12.70 2.56
N SER A 5 22.49 -13.78 3.35
CA SER A 5 21.33 -14.54 3.83
C SER A 5 20.49 -13.82 4.91
N TYR A 6 20.95 -12.67 5.42
CA TYR A 6 20.26 -11.90 6.47
C TYR A 6 19.49 -10.66 5.95
N LEU A 7 19.66 -10.28 4.69
CA LEU A 7 19.01 -9.10 4.13
C LEU A 7 17.59 -9.43 3.69
N ALA A 8 16.63 -8.59 4.10
CA ALA A 8 15.26 -8.77 3.68
C ALA A 8 15.05 -8.30 2.24
N PRO A 9 14.16 -8.96 1.47
CA PRO A 9 13.97 -8.62 0.07
C PRO A 9 13.32 -7.21 -0.05
N PRO A 10 13.82 -6.36 -0.97
CA PRO A 10 13.20 -5.08 -1.25
C PRO A 10 11.77 -5.23 -1.77
N ILE A 11 10.88 -4.32 -1.35
CA ILE A 11 9.49 -4.26 -1.78
C ILE A 11 9.33 -3.10 -2.76
N LEU A 12 8.88 -3.42 -3.96
CA LEU A 12 8.47 -2.47 -4.98
C LEU A 12 6.96 -2.21 -4.86
N ILE A 13 6.58 -0.94 -4.81
CA ILE A 13 5.20 -0.47 -4.92
C ILE A 13 5.08 0.26 -6.26
N ASN A 14 4.26 -0.27 -7.15
CA ASN A 14 3.96 0.36 -8.43
C ASN A 14 2.53 0.93 -8.39
N TRP A 15 2.41 2.26 -8.40
CA TRP A 15 1.12 2.92 -8.24
C TRP A 15 0.29 2.87 -9.51
N ASN A 16 -0.98 2.47 -9.38
CA ASN A 16 -1.98 2.75 -10.41
C ASN A 16 -2.55 4.15 -10.15
N PHE A 17 -1.95 5.16 -10.77
CA PHE A 17 -2.32 6.56 -10.50
C PHE A 17 -3.79 6.86 -10.79
N GLN A 18 -4.39 6.23 -11.79
CA GLN A 18 -5.81 6.42 -12.10
C GLN A 18 -6.68 5.89 -10.96
N ALA A 19 -6.48 4.62 -10.57
CA ALA A 19 -7.21 4.02 -9.45
C ALA A 19 -6.96 4.76 -8.12
N LEU A 20 -5.74 5.28 -7.92
CA LEU A 20 -5.40 6.07 -6.73
C LEU A 20 -6.16 7.41 -6.71
N GLN A 21 -6.29 8.09 -7.84
CA GLN A 21 -7.10 9.31 -7.96
C GLN A 21 -8.59 9.02 -7.76
N ASP A 22 -9.10 7.93 -8.35
CA ASP A 22 -10.49 7.53 -8.22
C ASP A 22 -10.84 7.14 -6.77
N PHE A 23 -9.93 6.45 -6.09
CA PHE A 23 -10.04 6.19 -4.65
C PHE A 23 -10.18 7.47 -3.85
N VAL A 24 -9.28 8.44 -4.08
CA VAL A 24 -9.29 9.72 -3.36
C VAL A 24 -10.57 10.50 -3.64
N SER A 25 -11.04 10.51 -4.89
CA SER A 25 -12.31 11.13 -5.27
C SER A 25 -13.48 10.53 -4.48
N ARG A 26 -13.55 9.20 -4.41
CA ARG A 26 -14.59 8.49 -3.63
C ARG A 26 -14.48 8.75 -2.13
N ALA A 27 -13.26 8.76 -1.58
CA ALA A 27 -13.01 9.06 -0.17
C ALA A 27 -13.47 10.47 0.19
N ASN A 28 -13.07 11.47 -0.61
CA ASN A 28 -13.45 12.86 -0.41
C ASN A 28 -14.95 13.10 -0.61
N ALA A 29 -15.60 12.42 -1.56
CA ALA A 29 -17.04 12.52 -1.77
C ALA A 29 -17.87 11.86 -0.65
N THR A 30 -17.28 10.92 0.10
CA THR A 30 -17.94 10.19 1.16
C THR A 30 -18.02 11.00 2.47
N TYR A 31 -17.06 11.91 2.71
CA TYR A 31 -17.03 12.80 3.89
C TYR A 31 -17.47 14.22 3.50
N PRO A 32 -18.53 14.83 4.08
CA PRO A 32 -18.98 14.67 5.47
C PRO A 32 -20.34 13.96 5.63
N ARG A 33 -20.76 13.15 4.64
CA ARG A 33 -22.18 12.83 4.44
C ARG A 33 -22.82 11.83 5.39
N SER A 34 -22.10 11.24 6.35
CA SER A 34 -22.73 10.35 7.34
C SER A 34 -21.94 10.26 8.64
N ALA A 35 -22.66 10.37 9.77
CA ALA A 35 -22.15 10.10 11.11
C ALA A 35 -21.80 8.62 11.34
N GLU A 36 -22.13 7.74 10.39
CA GLU A 36 -21.95 6.29 10.46
C GLU A 36 -20.72 5.79 9.69
N LEU A 37 -19.94 6.69 9.07
CA LEU A 37 -18.74 6.28 8.35
C LEU A 37 -17.63 5.85 9.32
N PRO A 38 -16.92 4.75 9.01
CA PRO A 38 -15.73 4.38 9.77
C PRO A 38 -14.74 5.54 9.84
N THR A 39 -14.20 5.77 11.03
CA THR A 39 -13.15 6.78 11.22
C THR A 39 -11.94 6.38 10.39
N PRO A 40 -11.36 7.27 9.55
CA PRO A 40 -10.18 6.91 8.79
C PRO A 40 -9.03 6.50 9.74
N PRO A 41 -8.19 5.54 9.36
CA PRO A 41 -7.14 5.03 10.25
C PRO A 41 -6.15 6.12 10.65
N ARG A 42 -5.54 6.01 11.85
CA ARG A 42 -4.62 7.03 12.41
C ARG A 42 -3.38 7.29 11.55
N TRP A 43 -2.97 6.34 10.72
CA TRP A 43 -1.82 6.49 9.83
C TRP A 43 -2.09 7.42 8.64
N LEU A 44 -3.36 7.67 8.29
CA LEU A 44 -3.73 8.73 7.33
C LEU A 44 -3.59 10.10 8.01
N LYS A 45 -2.66 10.91 7.51
CA LYS A 45 -2.38 12.26 8.02
C LYS A 45 -3.33 13.27 7.40
N VAL A 46 -3.57 13.17 6.10
CA VAL A 46 -4.54 14.02 5.40
C VAL A 46 -5.89 13.31 5.37
N ARG A 47 -6.93 13.99 5.85
CA ARG A 47 -8.28 13.44 5.99
C ARG A 47 -9.19 13.89 4.84
N PRO A 48 -10.18 13.09 4.45
CA PRO A 48 -11.28 13.57 3.64
C PRO A 48 -11.92 14.83 4.26
N PRO A 49 -12.37 15.82 3.47
CA PRO A 49 -12.43 15.85 2.01
C PRO A 49 -11.16 16.41 1.32
N TYR A 50 -10.03 16.50 2.03
CA TYR A 50 -8.82 17.17 1.54
C TYR A 50 -7.74 16.21 1.03
N MET A 51 -8.05 14.92 0.88
CA MET A 51 -7.07 13.94 0.41
C MET A 51 -6.68 14.23 -1.04
N THR A 52 -5.42 13.93 -1.36
CA THR A 52 -4.89 13.90 -2.74
C THR A 52 -4.22 12.55 -3.00
N ALA A 53 -4.01 12.18 -4.26
CA ALA A 53 -3.27 10.97 -4.61
C ALA A 53 -1.84 10.99 -4.03
N ALA A 54 -1.20 12.17 -4.02
CA ALA A 54 0.12 12.36 -3.44
C ALA A 54 0.12 12.19 -1.91
N SER A 55 -0.89 12.73 -1.20
CA SER A 55 -0.97 12.55 0.24
C SER A 55 -1.27 11.10 0.62
N LEU A 56 -2.15 10.41 -0.11
CA LEU A 56 -2.48 9.01 0.15
C LEU A 56 -1.28 8.09 -0.10
N SER A 57 -0.61 8.21 -1.25
CA SER A 57 0.60 7.41 -1.54
C SER A 57 1.72 7.69 -0.53
N GLY A 58 1.92 8.95 -0.14
CA GLY A 58 2.86 9.33 0.90
C GLY A 58 2.52 8.74 2.28
N ASP A 59 1.24 8.78 2.67
CA ASP A 59 0.78 8.21 3.95
C ASP A 59 0.91 6.68 3.98
N VAL A 60 0.59 5.98 2.87
CA VAL A 60 0.79 4.53 2.74
C VAL A 60 2.28 4.19 2.87
N VAL A 61 3.15 4.88 2.14
CA VAL A 61 4.59 4.67 2.18
C VAL A 61 5.16 4.96 3.57
N GLY A 62 4.73 6.04 4.21
CA GLY A 62 5.14 6.38 5.57
C GLY A 62 4.65 5.37 6.60
N PHE A 63 3.42 4.87 6.47
CA PHE A 63 2.90 3.83 7.35
C PHE A 63 3.68 2.54 7.19
N LEU A 64 3.99 2.13 5.96
CA LEU A 64 4.76 0.92 5.67
C LEU A 64 6.19 1.03 6.21
N GLY A 65 6.90 2.09 5.84
CA GLY A 65 8.32 2.27 6.14
C GLY A 65 8.64 2.65 7.59
N GLY A 66 7.70 3.22 8.34
CA GLY A 66 7.98 3.78 9.67
C GLY A 66 9.09 4.84 9.63
N ASP A 67 9.94 4.87 10.65
CA ASP A 67 11.00 5.88 10.84
C ASP A 67 12.38 5.47 10.28
N SER A 68 12.52 4.32 9.62
CA SER A 68 13.84 3.71 9.36
C SER A 68 14.04 3.20 7.93
N TYR A 69 13.33 3.77 6.95
CA TYR A 69 13.40 3.30 5.57
C TYR A 69 13.96 4.36 4.60
N LEU A 70 14.66 3.89 3.57
CA LEU A 70 15.02 4.68 2.41
C LEU A 70 13.97 4.43 1.31
N ALA A 71 13.09 5.41 1.08
CA ALA A 71 12.27 5.45 -0.12
C ALA A 71 13.09 6.05 -1.25
N GLU A 72 13.28 5.33 -2.35
CA GLU A 72 13.55 5.96 -3.62
C GLU A 72 12.29 5.88 -4.49
N SER A 73 11.83 7.04 -4.93
CA SER A 73 10.72 7.16 -5.89
C SER A 73 11.28 7.53 -7.25
N ARG A 74 11.06 6.66 -8.25
CA ARG A 74 11.33 6.97 -9.65
C ARG A 74 10.18 6.46 -10.51
N PHE A 75 9.75 7.27 -11.48
CA PHE A 75 8.72 6.89 -12.47
C PHE A 75 7.39 6.39 -11.87
N GLY A 76 7.01 6.89 -10.69
CA GLY A 76 5.76 6.50 -10.04
C GLY A 76 5.77 5.12 -9.41
N SER A 77 6.96 4.53 -9.23
CA SER A 77 7.19 3.40 -8.34
C SER A 77 7.99 3.83 -7.12
N VAL A 78 7.76 3.17 -5.99
CA VAL A 78 8.49 3.36 -4.74
C VAL A 78 9.19 2.07 -4.37
N LEU A 79 10.49 2.14 -4.12
CA LEU A 79 11.26 1.04 -3.58
C LEU A 79 11.42 1.21 -2.07
N LEU A 80 11.01 0.19 -1.31
CA LEU A 80 11.19 0.10 0.13
C LEU A 80 12.21 -0.99 0.44
N VAL A 81 13.29 -0.63 1.13
CA VAL A 81 14.38 -1.56 1.47
C VAL A 81 14.36 -1.83 2.98
N PRO A 82 13.74 -2.94 3.44
CA PRO A 82 13.77 -3.31 4.84
C PRO A 82 15.19 -3.76 5.24
N PRO A 83 15.80 -3.18 6.28
CA PRO A 83 17.13 -3.59 6.75
C PRO A 83 17.13 -4.96 7.43
N THR A 84 15.99 -5.46 7.92
CA THR A 84 15.87 -6.77 8.57
C THR A 84 14.61 -7.53 8.17
N MET A 85 14.63 -8.86 8.28
CA MET A 85 13.46 -9.72 8.04
C MET A 85 12.30 -9.44 9.00
N GLU A 86 12.59 -8.96 10.21
CA GLU A 86 11.56 -8.52 11.15
C GLU A 86 10.84 -7.27 10.63
N GLN A 87 11.59 -6.28 10.13
CA GLN A 87 10.99 -5.07 9.54
C GLN A 87 10.19 -5.40 8.28
N TYR A 88 10.70 -6.30 7.43
CA TYR A 88 9.95 -6.83 6.30
C TYR A 88 8.63 -7.47 6.72
N SER A 89 8.66 -8.35 7.73
CA SER A 89 7.45 -9.02 8.22
C SER A 89 6.42 -8.02 8.76
N ARG A 90 6.88 -6.97 9.46
CA ARG A 90 6.01 -5.87 9.92
C ARG A 90 5.41 -5.09 8.74
N MET A 91 6.18 -4.83 7.69
CA MET A 91 5.67 -4.17 6.47
C MET A 91 4.58 -5.00 5.79
N ILE A 92 4.80 -6.32 5.62
CA ILE A 92 3.79 -7.24 5.07
C ILE A 92 2.53 -7.26 5.95
N GLY A 93 2.68 -7.30 7.28
CA GLY A 93 1.55 -7.21 8.20
C GLY A 93 0.76 -5.91 8.05
N ARG A 94 1.43 -4.77 7.83
CA ARG A 94 0.79 -3.47 7.61
C ARG A 94 -0.02 -3.40 6.31
N PHE A 95 0.42 -4.07 5.24
CA PHE A 95 -0.41 -4.22 4.04
C PHE A 95 -1.74 -4.90 4.38
N GLY A 96 -1.70 -6.03 5.09
CA GLY A 96 -2.92 -6.74 5.51
C GLY A 96 -3.83 -5.88 6.38
N ILE A 97 -3.27 -5.10 7.31
CA ILE A 97 -4.05 -4.15 8.13
C ILE A 97 -4.76 -3.12 7.27
N MET A 98 -4.10 -2.56 6.25
CA MET A 98 -4.73 -1.61 5.32
C MET A 98 -5.81 -2.27 4.48
N GLU A 99 -5.59 -3.51 4.02
CA GLU A 99 -6.58 -4.22 3.22
C GLU A 99 -7.87 -4.52 3.97
N ILE A 100 -7.83 -4.78 5.27
CA ILE A 100 -9.03 -5.08 6.05
C ILE A 100 -9.58 -3.85 6.79
N ASP A 101 -8.94 -2.69 6.64
CA ASP A 101 -9.37 -1.47 7.34
C ASP A 101 -10.78 -1.07 6.91
N PRO A 102 -11.73 -0.84 7.84
CA PRO A 102 -13.11 -0.55 7.50
C PRO A 102 -13.31 0.69 6.64
N PHE A 103 -12.50 1.74 6.85
CA PHE A 103 -12.56 2.95 6.03
C PHE A 103 -12.04 2.67 4.62
N MET A 104 -10.95 1.91 4.48
CA MET A 104 -10.44 1.53 3.17
C MET A 104 -11.46 0.67 2.40
N GLN A 105 -12.10 -0.26 3.10
CA GLN A 105 -13.10 -1.16 2.52
C GLN A 105 -14.36 -0.44 2.07
N ILE A 106 -14.89 0.52 2.84
CA ILE A 106 -16.10 1.26 2.42
C ILE A 106 -15.84 2.15 1.20
N VAL A 107 -14.61 2.66 1.04
CA VAL A 107 -14.22 3.43 -0.15
C VAL A 107 -14.08 2.51 -1.37
N MET A 108 -13.52 1.31 -1.18
CA MET A 108 -13.34 0.30 -2.23
C MET A 108 -14.61 -0.46 -2.60
N ASP A 109 -15.62 -0.51 -1.73
CA ASP A 109 -16.90 -1.15 -2.03
C ASP A 109 -17.59 -0.52 -3.25
N LYS A 110 -17.40 0.79 -3.43
CA LYS A 110 -17.90 1.57 -4.57
C LYS A 110 -17.01 1.46 -5.82
N ALA A 111 -15.88 0.76 -5.75
CA ALA A 111 -14.95 0.61 -6.86
C ALA A 111 -15.28 -0.62 -7.72
N PRO A 112 -14.83 -0.66 -8.99
CA PRO A 112 -14.84 -1.88 -9.79
C PRO A 112 -14.14 -3.05 -9.07
N VAL A 113 -14.67 -4.27 -9.22
CA VAL A 113 -14.22 -5.48 -8.50
C VAL A 113 -12.70 -5.72 -8.57
N HIS A 114 -12.10 -5.41 -9.71
CA HIS A 114 -10.69 -5.64 -9.99
C HIS A 114 -9.81 -4.40 -9.84
N GLU A 115 -10.36 -3.29 -9.34
CA GLU A 115 -9.57 -2.08 -9.14
C GLU A 115 -8.58 -2.25 -7.99
N ARG A 116 -7.32 -1.89 -8.23
CA ARG A 116 -6.21 -1.94 -7.27
C ARG A 116 -5.44 -0.64 -7.36
N ILE A 117 -5.12 -0.04 -6.22
CA ILE A 117 -4.45 1.27 -6.18
C ILE A 117 -2.94 1.15 -6.39
N ALA A 118 -2.35 -0.03 -6.13
CA ALA A 118 -0.97 -0.34 -6.44
C ALA A 118 -0.75 -1.85 -6.61
N ALA A 119 0.27 -2.20 -7.38
CA ALA A 119 0.85 -3.54 -7.42
C ALA A 119 2.09 -3.59 -6.52
N ILE A 120 2.19 -4.64 -5.72
CA ILE A 120 3.25 -4.88 -4.76
C ILE A 120 4.04 -6.11 -5.19
N GLY A 121 5.36 -5.97 -5.26
CA GLY A 121 6.16 -7.18 -5.36
C GLY A 121 7.58 -7.07 -4.86
N LEU A 122 8.21 -8.23 -4.76
CA LEU A 122 9.58 -8.36 -4.28
C LEU A 122 10.53 -8.19 -5.45
N LEU A 123 11.57 -7.39 -5.29
CA LEU A 123 12.70 -7.48 -6.19
C LEU A 123 13.56 -8.67 -5.77
N GLN A 124 13.59 -9.70 -6.61
CA GLN A 124 14.52 -10.82 -6.48
C GLN A 124 15.54 -10.76 -7.60
N GLU A 125 16.81 -10.94 -7.27
CA GLU A 125 17.87 -11.14 -8.26
C GLU A 125 17.72 -12.54 -8.88
N SER A 126 17.67 -12.59 -10.21
CA SER A 126 17.68 -13.84 -10.98
C SER A 126 18.79 -13.79 -12.02
N ALA A 127 19.15 -14.94 -12.59
CA ALA A 127 20.14 -15.04 -13.67
C ALA A 127 19.83 -14.17 -14.91
N HIS A 128 18.59 -13.66 -15.03
CA HIS A 128 18.11 -12.84 -16.16
C HIS A 128 17.69 -11.41 -15.73
N GLY A 129 17.99 -10.98 -14.49
CA GLY A 129 17.66 -9.66 -13.97
C GLY A 129 16.69 -9.69 -12.77
N TYR A 130 16.15 -8.52 -12.40
CA TYR A 130 15.20 -8.40 -11.30
C TYR A 130 13.80 -8.83 -11.71
N GLN A 131 13.18 -9.73 -10.95
CA GLN A 131 11.77 -10.11 -11.13
C GLN A 131 10.93 -9.66 -9.95
N THR A 132 9.75 -9.12 -10.24
CA THR A 132 8.74 -8.74 -9.26
C THR A 132 7.86 -9.95 -8.95
N ARG A 133 8.00 -10.52 -7.76
CA ARG A 133 7.09 -11.58 -7.29
C ARG A 133 5.95 -10.99 -6.48
N ARG A 134 4.71 -11.33 -6.85
CA ARG A 134 3.49 -10.94 -6.13
C ARG A 134 3.52 -11.50 -4.70
N ILE A 135 3.34 -10.63 -3.70
CA ILE A 135 3.46 -11.01 -2.27
C ILE A 135 2.11 -11.27 -1.64
N LEU A 136 1.06 -10.62 -2.14
CA LEU A 136 -0.18 -10.53 -1.39
C LEU A 136 -0.97 -11.83 -1.45
N ARG A 137 -1.45 -12.22 -0.27
CA ARG A 137 -2.30 -13.40 -0.06
C ARG A 137 -3.66 -13.16 -0.71
N ASP A 138 -4.36 -14.24 -1.02
CA ASP A 138 -5.79 -14.14 -1.33
C ASP A 138 -6.49 -13.46 -0.15
N ASN A 139 -7.09 -12.29 -0.41
CA ASN A 139 -7.82 -11.56 0.61
C ASN A 139 -9.08 -12.39 0.97
N PRO A 140 -9.32 -12.75 2.25
CA PRO A 140 -10.50 -13.52 2.59
C PRO A 140 -11.77 -12.75 2.18
N ALA A 141 -12.70 -13.44 1.53
CA ALA A 141 -14.04 -12.90 1.34
C ALA A 141 -14.59 -12.50 2.73
N PRO A 142 -15.22 -11.32 2.89
CA PRO A 142 -15.80 -10.46 1.85
C PRO A 142 -14.94 -9.24 1.43
N TYR A 143 -13.67 -9.15 1.80
CA TYR A 143 -12.89 -7.91 1.61
C TYR A 143 -12.47 -7.67 0.15
N ARG A 144 -12.57 -6.41 -0.28
CA ARG A 144 -11.98 -5.92 -1.53
C ARG A 144 -10.46 -5.89 -1.38
N GLN A 145 -9.76 -6.50 -2.31
CA GLN A 145 -8.32 -6.37 -2.40
C GLN A 145 -7.96 -4.95 -2.89
N ILE A 146 -7.01 -4.32 -2.20
CA ILE A 146 -6.62 -2.92 -2.42
C ILE A 146 -5.30 -2.87 -3.18
N PHE A 147 -4.43 -3.83 -2.87
CA PHE A 147 -3.11 -3.96 -3.43
C PHE A 147 -3.02 -5.26 -4.23
N GLU A 148 -2.38 -5.22 -5.39
CA GLU A 148 -2.11 -6.40 -6.22
C GLU A 148 -0.86 -7.14 -5.77
#